data_AF-A0A8T4TRJ4-F1
#
_entry.id   AF-A0A8T4TRJ4-F1
#
_cell.length_a   1.000
_cell.length_b   1.000
_cell.length_c   1.000
_cell.angle_alpha   90.00
_cell.angle_beta   90.00
_cell.angle_gamma   90.00
#
_symmetry.space_group_name_H-M   'P 1'
#
loop_
_entity.id
_entity.type
_entity.pdbx_description
1 polymer ?
#
loop_
_entity_poly.entity_id
_entity_poly.type
_entity_poly.pdbx_seq_one_letter_code
_entity_poly.pdbx_strand_id
1 'polypeptide(L)'
;MARQIKTIDYDLNNDILFLSDGEKVKASLDIGDFILDVNSDNFICGIEIMNASENLGIKKDILEKIQNIKMSVNYKTNYVYVLLMITFQKEDQVVNIPIPLTLGLGHKSSRQELLVYN
;
A
#
# COMPACT_ATOMS: atom_id res chain seq x y z
N MET A 1 -0.24 -3.19 -14.47
CA MET A 1 -1.13 -4.37 -14.37
C MET A 1 -1.43 -4.59 -12.90
N ALA A 2 -2.65 -4.97 -12.53
CA ALA A 2 -2.98 -5.22 -11.13
C ALA A 2 -2.25 -6.47 -10.64
N ARG A 3 -1.55 -6.35 -9.51
CA ARG A 3 -0.84 -7.42 -8.83
C ARG A 3 -1.71 -7.96 -7.70
N GLN A 4 -1.69 -9.27 -7.53
CA GLN A 4 -2.34 -9.94 -6.42
C GLN A 4 -1.45 -9.81 -5.17
N ILE A 5 -1.96 -9.20 -4.10
CA ILE A 5 -1.26 -9.14 -2.83
C ILE A 5 -1.28 -10.53 -2.19
N LYS A 6 -0.12 -10.97 -1.67
CA LYS A 6 0.06 -12.28 -1.06
C LYS A 6 0.07 -12.22 0.46
N THR A 7 0.57 -11.13 1.01
CA THR A 7 0.59 -10.87 2.46
C THR A 7 -0.25 -9.65 2.74
N ILE A 8 -1.23 -9.80 3.62
CA ILE A 8 -2.05 -8.74 4.17
C ILE A 8 -1.94 -8.90 5.67
N ASP A 9 -1.37 -7.90 6.33
CA ASP A 9 -1.21 -7.90 7.79
C ASP A 9 -1.70 -6.55 8.32
N TYR A 10 -2.66 -6.59 9.25
CA TYR A 10 -3.23 -5.40 9.85
C TYR A 10 -3.03 -5.45 11.37
N ASP A 11 -2.22 -4.52 11.88
CA ASP A 11 -2.04 -4.34 13.30
C ASP A 11 -3.15 -3.43 13.86
N LEU A 12 -4.13 -4.06 14.53
CA LEU A 12 -5.26 -3.36 15.13
C LEU A 12 -4.84 -2.32 16.18
N ASN A 13 -3.78 -2.59 16.95
CA ASN A 13 -3.36 -1.73 18.06
C ASN A 13 -2.67 -0.47 17.54
N ASN A 14 -1.81 -0.63 16.54
CA ASN A 14 -1.04 0.48 15.96
C ASN A 14 -1.75 1.14 14.77
N ASP A 15 -2.84 0.56 14.25
CA ASP A 15 -3.54 1.01 13.03
C ASP A 15 -2.63 1.05 11.80
N ILE A 16 -1.88 -0.03 11.60
CA ILE A 16 -0.92 -0.17 10.52
C ILE A 16 -1.37 -1.30 9.61
N LEU A 17 -1.48 -1.02 8.30
CA LEU A 17 -1.76 -2.03 7.28
C LEU A 17 -0.52 -2.25 6.43
N PHE A 18 0.02 -3.46 6.46
CA PHE A 18 1.10 -3.92 5.60
C PHE A 18 0.59 -4.83 4.48
N LEU A 19 0.96 -4.49 3.24
CA LEU A 19 0.61 -5.23 2.02
C LEU A 19 1.87 -5.59 1.26
N SER A 20 2.01 -6.85 0.83
CA SER A 20 3.12 -7.29 -0.02
C SER A 20 2.69 -8.30 -1.08
N ASP A 21 3.19 -8.14 -2.31
CA ASP A 21 3.05 -9.14 -3.38
C ASP A 21 4.06 -10.32 -3.28
N GLY A 22 4.90 -10.29 -2.25
CA GLY A 22 5.89 -11.31 -1.91
C GLY A 22 7.20 -11.23 -2.70
N GLU A 23 7.39 -10.22 -3.55
CA GLU A 23 8.71 -9.97 -4.14
C GLU A 23 9.71 -9.44 -3.10
N LYS A 24 11.01 -9.68 -3.34
CA LYS A 24 12.06 -9.25 -2.42
C LYS A 24 12.21 -7.73 -2.47
N VAL A 25 12.06 -7.09 -1.31
CA VAL A 25 12.31 -5.66 -1.13
C VAL A 25 13.80 -5.36 -1.28
N LYS A 26 14.10 -4.31 -2.06
CA LYS A 26 15.45 -3.82 -2.32
C LYS A 26 15.70 -2.43 -1.74
N ALA A 27 14.65 -1.60 -1.69
CA ALA A 27 14.64 -0.29 -1.05
C ALA A 27 13.21 0.04 -0.61
N SER A 28 13.08 1.02 0.28
CA SER A 28 11.77 1.52 0.72
C SER A 28 11.77 3.05 0.65
N LEU A 29 10.64 3.63 0.29
CA LEU A 29 10.42 5.07 0.21
C LEU A 29 9.44 5.50 1.30
N ASP A 30 9.90 6.34 2.22
CA ASP A 30 9.06 6.93 3.27
C ASP A 30 8.40 8.21 2.75
N ILE A 31 7.06 8.26 2.78
CA ILE A 31 6.23 9.34 2.24
C ILE A 31 5.09 9.62 3.23
N GLY A 32 5.43 10.29 4.34
CA GLY A 32 4.45 10.67 5.36
C GLY A 32 3.89 9.43 6.05
N ASP A 33 2.59 9.18 5.93
CA ASP A 33 1.95 8.00 6.52
C ASP A 33 2.10 6.72 5.68
N PHE A 34 2.91 6.75 4.61
CA PHE A 34 3.05 5.64 3.69
C PHE A 34 4.52 5.25 3.52
N ILE A 35 4.80 3.96 3.55
CA ILE A 35 6.09 3.40 3.12
C ILE A 35 5.86 2.56 1.87
N LEU A 36 6.60 2.85 0.79
CA LEU A 36 6.52 2.12 -0.47
C LEU A 36 7.75 1.23 -0.64
N ASP A 37 7.55 -0.08 -0.59
CA ASP A 37 8.62 -1.05 -0.80
C ASP A 37 8.84 -1.28 -2.30
N VAL A 38 10.10 -1.25 -2.71
CA VAL A 38 10.53 -1.31 -4.10
C VAL A 38 11.43 -2.53 -4.31
N ASN A 39 11.15 -3.30 -5.36
CA ASN A 39 11.92 -4.50 -5.73
C ASN A 39 13.18 -4.15 -6.55
N SER A 40 13.92 -5.18 -7.00
CA SER A 40 15.15 -4.99 -7.81
C SER A 40 14.92 -4.40 -9.21
N ASP A 41 13.69 -4.46 -9.71
CA ASP A 41 13.29 -3.93 -11.02
C ASP A 41 12.70 -2.51 -10.91
N ASN A 42 12.83 -1.88 -9.74
CA ASN A 42 12.29 -0.56 -9.40
C ASN A 42 10.75 -0.48 -9.45
N PHE A 43 10.06 -1.60 -9.22
CA PHE A 43 8.61 -1.62 -9.06
C PHE A 43 8.22 -1.71 -7.59
N ILE A 44 7.16 -1.00 -7.23
CA ILE A 44 6.50 -1.12 -5.93
C ILE A 44 5.95 -2.54 -5.80
N CYS A 45 6.44 -3.25 -4.78
CA CYS A 45 6.06 -4.62 -4.43
C CYS A 45 5.38 -4.72 -3.05
N GLY A 46 5.42 -3.65 -2.27
CA GLY A 46 4.71 -3.55 -0.99
C GLY A 46 4.34 -2.12 -0.63
N ILE A 47 3.39 -1.99 0.29
CA ILE A 47 2.99 -0.73 0.88
C ILE A 47 2.66 -0.96 2.35
N GLU A 48 3.21 -0.11 3.21
CA GLU A 48 2.81 0.02 4.62
C GLU A 48 2.07 1.34 4.78
N ILE A 49 0.92 1.30 5.45
CA ILE A 49 0.03 2.43 5.64
C ILE A 49 -0.15 2.64 7.13
N MET A 50 0.43 3.72 7.65
CA MET A 50 0.21 4.20 9.02
C MET A 50 -1.16 4.86 9.12
N ASN A 51 -1.77 4.88 10.31
CA ASN A 51 -3.13 5.40 10.52
C ASN A 51 -4.11 4.87 9.44
N ALA A 52 -4.03 3.57 9.13
CA ALA A 52 -4.65 2.98 7.95
C ALA A 52 -6.16 3.24 7.90
N SER A 53 -6.82 3.22 9.05
CA SER A 53 -8.26 3.48 9.12
C SER A 53 -8.65 4.90 8.69
N GLU A 54 -7.82 5.90 9.00
CA GLU A 54 -7.99 7.29 8.57
C GLU A 54 -7.60 7.46 7.11
N ASN A 55 -6.40 7.01 6.73
CA ASN A 55 -5.84 7.18 5.38
C ASN A 55 -6.68 6.48 4.29
N LEU A 56 -7.33 5.36 4.63
CA LEU A 56 -8.20 4.62 3.71
C LEU A 56 -9.68 4.98 3.87
N GLY A 57 -10.06 5.65 4.96
CA GLY A 57 -11.46 5.89 5.32
C GLY A 57 -12.25 4.61 5.61
N ILE A 58 -11.56 3.55 6.07
CA ILE A 58 -12.13 2.23 6.37
C ILE A 58 -12.00 1.97 7.86
N LYS A 59 -13.09 1.55 8.51
CA LYS A 59 -13.05 1.25 9.95
C LYS A 59 -12.09 0.09 10.26
N LYS A 60 -11.43 0.16 11.41
CA LYS A 60 -10.47 -0.85 11.89
C LYS A 60 -11.02 -2.28 11.87
N ASP A 61 -12.28 -2.46 12.25
CA ASP A 61 -12.96 -3.77 12.29
C ASP A 61 -13.22 -4.37 10.90
N ILE A 62 -13.18 -3.55 9.84
CA ILE A 62 -13.23 -3.98 8.45
C ILE A 62 -11.82 -4.29 7.95
N LEU A 63 -10.83 -3.47 8.31
CA LEU A 63 -9.42 -3.70 7.95
C LEU A 63 -8.91 -5.06 8.46
N GLU A 64 -9.28 -5.45 9.68
CA GLU A 64 -8.96 -6.75 10.26
C GLU A 64 -9.60 -7.94 9.51
N LYS A 65 -10.66 -7.70 8.75
CA LYS A 65 -11.44 -8.74 8.02
C LYS A 65 -11.17 -8.75 6.53
N ILE A 66 -10.15 -8.03 6.07
CA ILE A 66 -9.75 -8.04 4.67
C ILE A 66 -9.36 -9.46 4.28
N GLN A 67 -10.00 -9.98 3.24
CA GLN A 67 -9.75 -11.32 2.73
C GLN A 67 -8.77 -11.29 1.55
N ASN A 68 -8.86 -10.24 0.73
CA ASN A 68 -8.08 -10.14 -0.48
C ASN A 68 -7.85 -8.68 -0.89
N ILE A 69 -6.68 -8.40 -1.47
CA ILE A 69 -6.36 -7.13 -2.10
C ILE A 69 -5.70 -7.35 -3.46
N LYS A 70 -6.11 -6.57 -4.46
CA LYS A 70 -5.31 -6.34 -5.67
C LYS A 70 -4.80 -4.92 -5.71
N MET A 71 -3.54 -4.75 -6.07
CA MET A 71 -2.88 -3.45 -6.14
C MET A 71 -2.48 -3.15 -7.58
N SER A 72 -2.88 -1.98 -8.10
CA SER A 72 -2.37 -1.47 -9.38
C SER A 72 -1.63 -0.18 -9.15
N VAL A 73 -0.44 -0.06 -9.72
CA VAL A 73 0.44 1.10 -9.55
C VAL A 73 0.67 1.79 -10.89
N ASN A 74 0.59 3.12 -10.91
CA ASN A 74 0.95 3.96 -12.05
C ASN A 74 1.94 5.04 -11.58
N TYR A 75 3.13 5.02 -12.19
CA TYR A 75 4.20 5.95 -11.85
C TYR A 75 4.09 7.22 -12.70
N LYS A 76 4.17 8.37 -12.04
CA LYS A 76 4.20 9.70 -12.66
C LYS A 76 5.40 10.48 -12.12
N THR A 77 5.73 11.58 -12.77
CA THR A 77 6.95 12.36 -12.47
C THR A 77 7.04 12.80 -11.00
N ASN A 78 5.91 13.21 -10.39
CA ASN A 78 5.90 13.79 -9.03
C ASN A 78 4.99 13.04 -8.05
N TYR A 79 4.37 11.94 -8.49
CA TYR A 79 3.47 11.16 -7.65
C TYR A 79 3.38 9.72 -8.13
N VAL A 80 2.98 8.84 -7.22
CA VAL A 80 2.58 7.47 -7.52
C VAL A 80 1.07 7.39 -7.33
N TYR A 81 0.36 6.88 -8.33
CA TYR A 81 -1.04 6.54 -8.20
C TYR A 81 -1.18 5.06 -7.90
N VAL A 82 -1.81 4.73 -6.77
CA VAL A 82 -2.06 3.36 -6.33
C VAL A 82 -3.57 3.13 -6.28
N LEU A 83 -4.05 2.08 -6.91
CA LEU A 83 -5.42 1.61 -6.77
C LEU A 83 -5.42 0.30 -6.00
N LEU A 84 -6.02 0.32 -4.80
CA LEU A 84 -6.28 -0.88 -4.02
C LEU A 84 -7.71 -1.35 -4.29
N MET A 85 -7.86 -2.61 -4.68
CA MET A 85 -9.15 -3.28 -4.78
C MET A 85 -9.27 -4.21 -3.57
N ILE A 86 -10.00 -3.78 -2.55
CA ILE A 86 -10.13 -4.48 -1.28
C ILE A 86 -11.39 -5.34 -1.31
N THR A 87 -11.25 -6.61 -0.93
CA THR A 87 -12.34 -7.55 -0.77
C THR A 87 -12.44 -7.97 0.69
N PHE A 88 -13.64 -7.88 1.24
CA PHE A 88 -13.96 -8.39 2.58
C PHE A 88 -15.37 -8.96 2.59
N GLN A 89 -15.64 -9.83 3.56
CA GLN A 89 -16.96 -10.41 3.76
C GLN A 89 -17.72 -9.60 4.79
N LYS A 90 -18.95 -9.22 4.43
CA LYS A 90 -19.91 -8.58 5.33
C LYS A 90 -21.15 -9.45 5.36
N GLU A 91 -21.37 -10.12 6.49
CA GLU A 91 -22.43 -11.13 6.63
C GLU A 91 -22.28 -12.20 5.51
N ASP A 92 -23.31 -12.41 4.70
CA ASP A 92 -23.30 -13.38 3.60
C ASP A 92 -22.92 -12.75 2.24
N GLN A 93 -22.45 -11.50 2.23
CA GLN A 93 -22.11 -10.77 1.00
C GLN A 93 -20.61 -10.51 0.92
N VAL A 94 -20.04 -10.78 -0.26
CA VAL A 94 -18.67 -10.36 -0.61
C VAL A 94 -18.73 -8.92 -1.12
N VAL A 95 -18.06 -8.02 -0.41
CA VAL A 95 -17.98 -6.61 -0.76
C VAL A 95 -16.63 -6.33 -1.40
N ASN A 96 -16.63 -5.60 -2.52
CA ASN A 96 -15.43 -5.16 -3.21
C ASN A 96 -15.41 -3.63 -3.27
N ILE A 97 -14.37 -3.01 -2.71
CA ILE A 97 -14.25 -1.55 -2.67
C ILE A 97 -12.95 -1.12 -3.37
N PRO A 98 -13.02 -0.24 -4.37
CA PRO A 98 -11.86 0.44 -4.94
C PRO A 98 -11.45 1.62 -4.05
N ILE A 99 -10.19 1.65 -3.62
CA ILE A 99 -9.58 2.77 -2.90
C ILE A 99 -8.46 3.37 -3.76
N PRO A 100 -8.70 4.53 -4.41
CA PRO A 100 -7.67 5.23 -5.15
C PRO A 100 -6.82 6.09 -4.20
N LEU A 101 -5.50 6.00 -4.33
CA LEU A 101 -4.51 6.75 -3.57
C LEU A 101 -3.60 7.52 -4.53
N THR A 102 -3.31 8.78 -4.20
CA THR A 102 -2.32 9.61 -4.90
C THR A 102 -1.25 10.02 -3.90
N LEU A 103 -0.07 9.41 -4.02
CA LEU A 103 1.04 9.62 -3.11
C LEU A 103 2.02 10.59 -3.75
N GLY A 104 2.05 11.82 -3.26
CA GLY A 104 2.96 12.85 -3.75
C GLY A 104 4.38 12.58 -3.26
N LEU A 105 5.36 12.54 -4.18
CA LEU A 105 6.76 12.27 -3.83
C LEU A 105 7.46 13.49 -3.19
N GLY A 106 6.77 14.64 -3.04
CA GLY A 106 7.33 15.85 -2.41
C GLY A 106 8.40 16.58 -3.21
N HIS A 107 8.91 16.00 -4.30
CA HIS A 107 10.00 16.56 -5.11
C HIS A 107 9.49 17.27 -6.36
N LYS A 108 10.02 18.49 -6.61
CA LYS A 108 9.81 19.20 -7.90
C LYS A 108 10.76 18.72 -9.02
N SER A 109 11.83 18.02 -8.65
CA SER A 109 12.89 17.49 -9.52
C SER A 109 13.44 16.20 -8.92
N SER A 110 13.98 15.28 -9.72
CA SER A 110 14.52 14.01 -9.20
C SER A 110 15.57 14.22 -8.11
N ARG A 111 15.41 13.53 -6.99
CA ARG A 111 16.39 13.44 -5.89
C ARG A 111 16.70 11.97 -5.64
N GLN A 112 17.95 11.71 -5.24
CA GLN A 112 18.36 10.40 -4.77
C GLN A 112 17.99 10.30 -3.30
N GLU A 113 17.13 9.35 -2.95
CA GLU A 113 16.86 9.02 -1.55
C GLU A 113 18.05 8.26 -0.95
N LEU A 114 18.32 8.50 0.34
CA LEU A 114 19.35 7.80 1.09
C LEU A 114 18.92 6.33 1.27
N LEU A 115 19.69 5.41 0.69
CA LEU A 115 19.51 3.98 0.92
C LEU A 115 19.97 3.64 2.35
N VAL A 116 19.03 3.29 3.22
CA VAL A 116 19.36 2.73 4.54
C VAL A 116 19.67 1.25 4.35
N TYR A 117 20.94 0.87 4.54
CA TYR A 117 21.33 -0.53 4.61
C TYR A 117 21.14 -1.00 6.05
N ASN A 118 20.19 -1.91 6.26
CA ASN A 118 20.02 -2.67 7.51
C ASN A 118 20.90 -3.93 7.49
#